data_AF-A0A8H6HR87-F1
#
_entry.id   AF-A0A8H6HR87-F1
#
_cell.length_a   1.000
_cell.length_b   1.000
_cell.length_c   1.000
_cell.angle_alpha   90.00
_cell.angle_beta   90.00
_cell.angle_gamma   90.00
#
_symmetry.space_group_name_H-M   'P 1'
#
loop_
_entity.id
_entity.type
_entity.pdbx_description
1 polymer ?
#
loop_
_entity_poly.entity_id
_entity_poly.type
_entity_poly.pdbx_seq_one_letter_code
_entity_poly.pdbx_strand_id
1 'polypeptide(L)'
;ELSEDDIDWLRAYNLKLMDNLSDTTFSHLAHAFPKHRIASLKITRKRIEFLAQFRPEPYDCCINSCMCYAGPYAKDDKCRYCPEHRYNAAGKPRKQFNYIPLTARLAALFKNIDMVEKLLYRHNFKQEEGVITDIFDGYIYATLRDTKVKVGDAEQDYKFFEEATDIALGFASDGFGPFKSRRQTC
;
A
#
# COMPACT_ATOMS: atom_id res chain seq x y z
N GLU A 1 21.88 11.47 0.78
CA GLU A 1 21.82 11.46 2.26
C GLU A 1 20.72 12.41 2.72
N LEU A 2 20.13 12.17 3.88
CA LEU A 2 19.13 13.07 4.50
C LEU A 2 19.85 14.26 5.13
N SER A 3 19.36 15.47 4.92
CA SER A 3 19.88 16.65 5.63
C SER A 3 19.41 16.67 7.08
N GLU A 4 20.05 17.47 7.94
CA GLU A 4 19.55 17.70 9.31
C GLU A 4 18.12 18.29 9.31
N ASP A 5 17.84 19.22 8.39
CA ASP A 5 16.49 19.77 8.20
C ASP A 5 15.48 18.66 7.84
N ASP A 6 15.85 17.70 6.98
CA ASP A 6 14.98 16.57 6.64
C ASP A 6 14.63 15.74 7.89
N ILE A 7 15.62 15.49 8.75
CA ILE A 7 15.44 14.72 9.98
C ILE A 7 14.49 15.46 10.93
N ASP A 8 14.65 16.77 11.10
CA ASP A 8 13.79 17.57 11.96
C ASP A 8 12.36 17.63 11.43
N TRP A 9 12.18 17.76 10.12
CA TRP A 9 10.86 17.74 9.49
C TRP A 9 10.17 16.38 9.63
N LEU A 10 10.92 15.29 9.45
CA LEU A 10 10.43 13.92 9.62
C LEU A 10 10.01 13.65 11.06
N ARG A 11 10.80 14.09 12.05
CA ARG A 11 10.46 13.95 13.48
C ARG A 11 9.21 14.72 13.84
N ALA A 12 9.12 15.99 13.42
CA ALA A 12 7.94 16.82 13.66
C ALA A 12 6.69 16.18 13.03
N TYR A 13 6.80 15.66 11.80
CA TYR A 13 5.69 14.99 11.13
C TYR A 13 5.31 13.66 11.79
N ASN A 14 6.29 12.89 12.25
CA ASN A 14 6.04 11.66 12.99
C ASN A 14 5.27 11.95 14.29
N LEU A 15 5.68 12.97 15.05
CA LEU A 15 4.96 13.42 16.24
C LEU A 15 3.49 13.75 15.92
N LYS A 16 3.25 14.46 14.81
CA LYS A 16 1.90 14.76 14.34
C LYS A 16 1.07 13.49 14.09
N LEU A 17 1.66 12.47 13.48
CA LEU A 17 0.96 11.23 13.17
C LEU A 17 0.69 10.40 14.43
N MET A 18 1.70 10.25 15.29
CA MET A 18 1.62 9.45 16.51
C MET A 18 0.57 10.00 17.48
N ASP A 19 0.54 11.32 17.67
CA ASP A 19 -0.34 11.96 18.65
C ASP A 19 -1.57 12.61 18.01
N ASN A 20 -1.81 12.36 16.72
CA ASN A 20 -2.90 12.93 15.94
C ASN A 20 -3.00 14.47 16.09
N LEU A 21 -1.87 15.16 16.07
CA LEU A 21 -1.83 16.61 16.24
C LEU A 21 -2.62 17.30 15.11
N SER A 22 -3.35 18.37 15.46
CA SER A 22 -4.05 19.17 14.45
C SER A 22 -3.07 19.88 13.50
N ASP A 23 -3.54 20.28 12.31
CA ASP A 23 -2.74 21.09 11.37
C ASP A 23 -2.37 22.45 12.01
N THR A 24 -3.26 23.00 12.83
CA THR A 24 -3.03 24.22 13.61
C THR A 24 -1.90 24.03 14.61
N THR A 25 -1.94 22.95 15.42
CA THR A 25 -0.90 22.65 16.41
C THR A 25 0.46 22.44 15.74
N PHE A 26 0.48 21.74 14.60
CA PHE A 26 1.70 21.55 13.81
C PHE A 26 2.30 22.89 13.36
N SER A 27 1.47 23.85 12.97
CA SER A 27 1.94 25.18 12.54
C SER A 27 2.66 25.95 13.65
N HIS A 28 2.31 25.69 14.91
CA HIS A 28 2.96 26.32 16.06
C HIS A 28 4.35 25.74 16.37
N LEU A 29 4.67 24.54 15.87
CA LEU A 29 5.96 23.89 16.14
C LEU A 29 7.15 24.73 15.66
N ALA A 30 7.02 25.39 14.51
CA ALA A 30 8.06 26.26 13.98
C ALA A 30 8.37 27.45 14.91
N HIS A 31 7.35 27.94 15.64
CA HIS A 31 7.53 29.01 16.63
C HIS A 31 8.03 28.49 17.97
N ALA A 32 7.53 27.33 18.42
CA ALA A 32 7.93 26.70 19.67
C ALA A 32 9.40 26.21 19.65
N PHE A 33 9.88 25.78 18.48
CA PHE A 33 11.22 25.22 18.29
C PHE A 33 11.99 25.98 17.19
N PRO A 34 12.34 27.26 17.40
CA PRO A 34 12.93 28.11 16.36
C PRO A 34 14.33 27.64 15.91
N LYS A 35 15.00 26.82 16.72
CA LYS A 35 16.30 26.23 16.39
C LYS A 35 16.21 25.09 15.36
N HIS A 36 15.05 24.44 15.22
CA HIS A 36 14.87 23.20 14.43
C HIS A 36 14.24 23.42 13.04
N ARG A 37 14.24 24.66 12.53
CA ARG A 37 13.78 25.06 11.17
C ARG A 37 12.59 24.26 10.64
N ILE A 38 11.58 24.01 11.49
CA ILE A 38 10.46 23.14 11.14
C ILE A 38 9.66 23.79 10.02
N ALA A 39 9.59 23.13 8.87
CA ALA A 39 8.86 23.65 7.73
C ALA A 39 7.34 23.54 7.91
N SER A 40 6.60 24.27 7.07
CA SER A 40 5.15 24.14 7.01
C SER A 40 4.74 22.71 6.65
N LEU A 41 3.57 22.28 7.13
CA LEU A 41 3.03 20.95 6.86
C LEU A 41 3.01 20.59 5.37
N LYS A 42 2.73 21.57 4.51
CA LYS A 42 2.73 21.41 3.05
C LYS A 42 4.12 21.03 2.51
N ILE A 43 5.16 21.73 2.97
CA ILE A 43 6.55 21.47 2.55
C ILE A 43 7.00 20.12 3.07
N THR A 44 6.73 19.85 4.35
CA THR A 44 7.07 18.58 5.00
C THR A 44 6.42 17.39 4.28
N ARG A 45 5.11 17.45 3.98
CA ARG A 45 4.42 16.41 3.21
C ARG A 45 5.05 16.19 1.83
N LYS A 46 5.31 17.26 1.08
CA LYS A 46 5.96 17.17 -0.24
C LYS A 46 7.35 16.55 -0.15
N ARG A 47 8.12 16.87 0.89
CA ARG A 47 9.44 16.30 1.12
C ARG A 47 9.35 14.81 1.48
N ILE A 48 8.40 14.44 2.31
CA ILE A 48 8.13 13.03 2.65
C ILE A 48 7.73 12.23 1.42
N GLU A 49 6.83 12.75 0.58
CA GLU A 49 6.47 12.11 -0.70
C GLU A 49 7.69 11.89 -1.60
N PHE A 50 8.60 12.87 -1.65
CA PHE A 50 9.86 12.74 -2.38
C PHE A 50 10.77 11.65 -1.79
N LEU A 51 10.94 11.64 -0.46
CA LEU A 51 11.79 10.69 0.25
C LEU A 51 11.23 9.27 0.25
N ALA A 52 9.91 9.12 0.31
CA ALA A 52 9.23 7.83 0.28
C ALA A 52 9.37 7.11 -1.06
N GLN A 53 9.76 7.83 -2.13
CA GLN A 53 9.98 7.27 -3.47
C GLN A 53 8.78 6.51 -4.04
N PHE A 54 7.57 6.72 -3.51
CA PHE A 54 6.33 6.26 -4.11
C PHE A 54 5.35 7.43 -4.23
N ARG A 55 4.71 7.54 -5.38
CA ARG A 55 3.67 8.54 -5.63
C ARG A 55 2.34 7.81 -5.67
N PRO A 56 1.36 8.20 -4.83
CA PRO A 56 0.02 7.68 -4.96
C PRO A 56 -0.53 7.96 -6.36
N GLU A 57 -1.13 6.95 -6.97
CA GLU A 57 -1.75 7.03 -8.29
C GLU A 57 -3.26 7.20 -8.10
N PRO A 58 -3.84 8.33 -8.53
CA PRO A 58 -5.28 8.52 -8.46
C PRO A 58 -5.95 7.69 -9.55
N TYR A 59 -6.85 6.79 -9.15
CA TYR A 59 -7.72 6.04 -10.03
C TYR A 59 -9.14 6.57 -9.91
N ASP A 60 -9.73 6.93 -11.04
CA ASP A 60 -11.12 7.37 -11.07
C ASP A 60 -12.03 6.18 -10.77
N CYS A 61 -13.03 6.41 -9.93
CA CYS A 61 -14.01 5.41 -9.55
C CYS A 61 -15.41 5.94 -9.78
N CYS A 62 -16.37 5.02 -9.97
CA CYS A 62 -17.77 5.38 -9.87
C CYS A 62 -18.06 5.99 -8.48
N ILE A 63 -18.91 7.02 -8.41
CA ILE A 63 -19.30 7.67 -7.16
C ILE A 63 -19.85 6.66 -6.13
N ASN A 64 -20.50 5.61 -6.63
CA ASN A 64 -21.05 4.51 -5.84
C ASN A 64 -20.06 3.35 -5.62
N SER A 65 -18.78 3.52 -5.97
CA SER A 65 -17.73 2.50 -5.87
C SER A 65 -18.03 1.17 -6.59
N CYS A 66 -18.92 1.19 -7.59
CA CYS A 66 -19.27 -0.02 -8.35
C CYS A 66 -18.12 -0.55 -9.22
N MET A 67 -17.26 0.35 -9.70
CA MET A 67 -16.13 0.02 -10.56
C MET A 67 -15.05 1.10 -10.51
N CYS A 68 -13.84 0.71 -10.90
CA CYS A 68 -12.71 1.57 -11.18
C CYS A 68 -12.59 1.77 -12.71
N TYR A 69 -12.35 3.00 -13.15
CA TYR A 69 -12.12 3.35 -14.55
C TYR A 69 -10.65 3.14 -14.92
N ALA A 70 -10.21 1.89 -14.91
CA ALA A 70 -8.84 1.47 -15.18
C ALA A 70 -8.79 0.35 -16.23
N GLY A 71 -7.62 0.14 -16.83
CA GLY A 71 -7.39 -0.93 -17.80
C GLY A 71 -8.41 -0.88 -18.95
N PRO A 72 -9.18 -1.96 -19.20
CA PRO A 72 -10.19 -2.00 -20.25
C PRO A 72 -11.28 -0.92 -20.15
N TYR A 73 -11.51 -0.37 -18.96
CA TYR A 73 -12.56 0.61 -18.68
C TYR A 73 -12.03 2.06 -18.60
N ALA A 74 -10.75 2.28 -18.90
CA ALA A 74 -10.10 3.58 -18.74
C ALA A 74 -10.74 4.71 -19.58
N LYS A 75 -11.40 4.35 -20.69
CA LYS A 75 -12.07 5.28 -21.61
C LYS A 75 -13.57 5.43 -21.35
N ASP A 76 -14.11 4.76 -20.34
CA ASP A 76 -15.54 4.85 -20.05
C ASP A 76 -15.84 6.16 -19.28
N ASP A 77 -16.90 6.84 -19.70
CA ASP A 77 -17.41 8.08 -19.05
C ASP A 77 -18.62 7.83 -18.14
N LYS A 78 -19.16 6.61 -18.17
CA LYS A 78 -20.34 6.18 -17.40
C LYS A 78 -20.08 4.82 -16.78
N CYS A 79 -20.62 4.61 -15.59
CA CYS A 79 -20.52 3.33 -14.91
C CYS A 79 -21.30 2.24 -15.67
N ARG A 80 -20.74 1.04 -15.79
CA ARG A 80 -21.39 -0.11 -16.42
C ARG A 80 -22.47 -0.77 -15.54
N TYR A 81 -22.50 -0.45 -14.25
CA TYR A 81 -23.36 -1.09 -13.25
C TYR A 81 -24.43 -0.17 -12.66
N CYS A 82 -24.33 1.14 -12.89
CA CYS A 82 -25.30 2.12 -12.40
C CYS A 82 -25.38 3.32 -13.34
N PRO A 83 -26.44 4.14 -13.28
CA PRO A 83 -26.64 5.22 -14.25
C PRO A 83 -25.70 6.43 -14.04
N GLU A 84 -24.75 6.36 -13.12
CA GLU A 84 -23.88 7.47 -12.74
C GLU A 84 -22.74 7.73 -13.75
N HIS A 85 -22.49 9.01 -14.00
CA HIS A 85 -21.35 9.48 -14.79
C HIS A 85 -20.06 9.52 -13.97
N ARG A 86 -18.93 9.31 -14.63
CA ARG A 86 -17.57 9.43 -14.09
C ARG A 86 -17.24 10.86 -13.67
N TYR A 87 -17.55 11.80 -14.55
CA TYR A 87 -17.19 13.22 -14.39
C TYR A 87 -18.38 14.05 -13.89
N ASN A 88 -18.08 15.15 -13.22
CA ASN A 88 -19.05 16.20 -12.89
C ASN A 88 -19.18 17.22 -14.03
N ALA A 89 -20.04 18.22 -13.87
CA ALA A 89 -20.24 19.29 -14.86
C ALA A 89 -18.97 20.10 -15.18
N ALA A 90 -17.97 20.11 -14.28
CA ALA A 90 -16.69 20.77 -14.47
C ALA A 90 -15.62 19.86 -15.12
N GLY A 91 -16.01 18.67 -15.60
CA GLY A 91 -15.08 17.70 -16.20
C GLY A 91 -14.14 17.01 -15.21
N LYS A 92 -14.37 17.14 -13.90
CA LYS A 92 -13.54 16.50 -12.87
C LYS A 92 -14.13 15.15 -12.44
N PRO A 93 -13.28 14.14 -12.16
CA PRO A 93 -13.75 12.86 -11.63
C PRO A 93 -14.55 13.07 -10.34
N ARG A 94 -15.68 12.37 -10.21
CA ARG A 94 -16.57 12.50 -9.04
C ARG A 94 -16.05 11.77 -7.82
N LYS A 95 -15.24 10.71 -8.01
CA LYS A 95 -14.57 9.96 -6.94
C LYS A 95 -13.24 9.43 -7.45
N GLN A 96 -12.21 9.52 -6.62
CA GLN A 96 -10.90 8.94 -6.88
C GLN A 96 -10.45 8.06 -5.72
N PHE A 97 -9.83 6.92 -6.04
CA PHE A 97 -9.11 6.07 -5.10
C PHE A 97 -7.62 6.30 -5.30
N ASN A 98 -6.89 6.61 -4.23
CA ASN A 98 -5.44 6.81 -4.31
C ASN A 98 -4.74 5.46 -4.09
N TYR A 99 -4.30 4.85 -5.17
CA TYR A 99 -3.55 3.60 -5.13
C TYR A 99 -2.10 3.87 -4.73
N ILE A 100 -1.58 3.08 -3.79
CA ILE A 100 -0.16 3.08 -3.47
C ILE A 100 0.49 1.93 -4.23
N PRO A 101 1.41 2.20 -5.18
CA PRO A 101 2.02 1.17 -6.02
C PRO A 101 2.64 0.02 -5.21
N LEU A 102 2.17 -1.20 -5.45
CA LEU A 102 2.62 -2.39 -4.73
C LEU A 102 4.12 -2.63 -4.93
N THR A 103 4.62 -2.47 -6.16
CA THR A 103 6.04 -2.68 -6.50
C THR A 103 6.97 -1.80 -5.66
N ALA A 104 6.61 -0.52 -5.48
CA ALA A 104 7.41 0.40 -4.68
C ALA A 104 7.43 -0.02 -3.20
N ARG A 105 6.30 -0.53 -2.67
CA ARG A 105 6.21 -1.06 -1.32
C ARG A 105 7.08 -2.31 -1.14
N LEU A 106 7.02 -3.25 -2.09
CA LEU A 106 7.85 -4.46 -2.05
C LEU A 106 9.33 -4.11 -2.10
N ALA A 107 9.74 -3.20 -2.98
CA ALA A 107 11.13 -2.73 -3.05
C ALA A 107 11.57 -2.06 -1.74
N ALA A 108 10.69 -1.33 -1.06
CA ALA A 108 10.99 -0.70 0.22
C ALA A 108 11.23 -1.71 1.35
N LEU A 109 10.58 -2.88 1.33
CA LEU A 109 10.80 -3.92 2.35
C LEU A 109 12.26 -4.41 2.34
N PHE A 110 12.90 -4.49 1.17
CA PHE A 110 14.29 -4.92 1.03
C PHE A 110 15.32 -3.81 1.28
N LYS A 111 14.89 -2.57 1.52
CA LYS A 111 15.80 -1.44 1.86
C LYS A 111 16.05 -1.31 3.36
N ASN A 112 15.41 -2.12 4.19
CA ASN A 112 15.55 -2.08 5.65
C ASN A 112 16.02 -3.45 6.14
N ILE A 113 17.17 -3.49 6.84
CA ILE A 113 17.79 -4.74 7.26
C ILE A 113 16.94 -5.51 8.27
N ASP A 114 16.37 -4.83 9.27
CA ASP A 114 15.47 -5.44 10.26
C ASP A 114 14.21 -6.03 9.59
N MET A 115 13.73 -5.40 8.53
CA MET A 115 12.60 -5.91 7.75
C MET A 115 13.02 -7.12 6.92
N VAL A 116 14.19 -7.11 6.30
CA VAL A 116 14.73 -8.27 5.57
C VAL A 116 14.83 -9.49 6.49
N GLU A 117 15.34 -9.32 7.71
CA GLU A 117 15.39 -10.40 8.70
C GLU A 117 14.00 -10.96 9.03
N LYS A 118 13.00 -10.09 9.16
CA LYS A 118 11.60 -10.51 9.38
C LYS A 118 11.01 -11.25 8.19
N LEU A 119 11.34 -10.84 6.96
CA LEU A 119 10.86 -11.52 5.75
C LEU A 119 11.36 -12.96 5.65
N LEU A 120 12.51 -13.28 6.25
CA LEU A 120 13.04 -14.64 6.31
C LEU A 120 12.20 -15.59 7.16
N TYR A 121 11.23 -15.09 7.95
CA TYR A 121 10.35 -15.92 8.77
C TYR A 121 9.73 -17.07 7.98
N ARG A 122 9.18 -16.78 6.79
CA ARG A 122 8.58 -17.79 5.89
C ARG A 122 9.58 -18.90 5.52
N HIS A 123 10.79 -18.51 5.13
CA HIS A 123 11.82 -19.45 4.68
C HIS A 123 12.33 -20.31 5.84
N ASN A 124 12.46 -19.72 7.02
CA ASN A 124 12.93 -20.39 8.23
C ASN A 124 11.83 -21.17 8.97
N PHE A 125 10.57 -21.01 8.56
CA PHE A 125 9.44 -21.66 9.19
C PHE A 125 9.50 -23.19 9.03
N LYS A 126 9.42 -23.91 10.15
CA LYS A 126 9.45 -25.37 10.18
C LYS A 126 8.05 -25.89 10.42
N GLN A 127 7.55 -26.66 9.47
CA GLN A 127 6.26 -27.34 9.59
C GLN A 127 6.39 -28.55 10.51
N GLU A 128 5.37 -28.75 11.35
CA GLU A 128 5.23 -29.95 12.17
C GLU A 128 4.07 -30.80 11.62
N GLU A 129 4.30 -32.10 11.47
CA GLU A 129 3.30 -32.99 10.87
C GLU A 129 2.03 -33.06 11.74
N GLY A 130 0.88 -32.84 11.12
CA GLY A 130 -0.42 -32.90 11.80
C GLY A 130 -0.77 -31.68 12.65
N VAL A 131 0.06 -30.64 12.66
CA VAL A 131 -0.18 -29.39 13.41
C VAL A 131 -0.28 -28.22 12.44
N ILE A 132 -1.29 -27.36 12.64
CA ILE A 132 -1.44 -26.11 11.89
C ILE A 132 -1.28 -24.97 12.89
N THR A 133 -0.19 -24.22 12.77
CA THR A 133 0.14 -23.06 13.61
C THR A 133 0.26 -21.77 12.82
N ASP A 134 0.56 -21.88 11.52
CA ASP A 134 0.74 -20.75 10.62
C ASP A 134 0.07 -21.00 9.26
N ILE A 135 -0.12 -19.94 8.47
CA ILE A 135 -0.59 -20.05 7.09
C ILE A 135 0.34 -20.90 6.22
N PHE A 136 1.63 -20.97 6.58
CA PHE A 136 2.61 -21.78 5.87
C PHE A 136 2.44 -23.28 6.11
N ASP A 137 1.67 -23.72 7.12
CA ASP A 137 1.28 -25.14 7.27
C ASP A 137 0.17 -25.55 6.28
N GLY A 138 -0.44 -24.59 5.58
CA GLY A 138 -1.56 -24.83 4.69
C GLY A 138 -1.22 -25.73 3.50
N TYR A 139 -2.12 -26.65 3.17
CA TYR A 139 -1.99 -27.57 2.02
C TYR A 139 -1.66 -26.86 0.70
N ILE A 140 -2.28 -25.70 0.44
CA ILE A 140 -2.02 -24.90 -0.78
C ILE A 140 -0.57 -24.44 -0.82
N TYR A 141 -0.05 -23.90 0.29
CA TYR A 141 1.33 -23.41 0.35
C TYR A 141 2.32 -24.56 0.20
N ALA A 142 2.08 -25.70 0.87
CA ALA A 142 2.90 -26.89 0.72
C ALA A 142 2.94 -27.39 -0.73
N THR A 143 1.79 -27.45 -1.41
CA THR A 143 1.69 -27.83 -2.82
C THR A 143 2.45 -26.87 -3.73
N LEU A 144 2.35 -25.56 -3.49
CA LEU A 144 3.06 -24.56 -4.28
C LEU A 144 4.58 -24.71 -4.19
N ARG A 145 5.13 -24.99 -3.00
CA ARG A 145 6.59 -25.22 -2.84
C ARG A 145 7.14 -26.37 -3.68
N ASP A 146 6.29 -27.35 -4.01
CA ASP A 146 6.66 -28.48 -4.87
C ASP A 146 6.30 -28.27 -6.35
N THR A 147 5.71 -27.12 -6.69
CA THR A 147 5.24 -26.79 -8.03
C THR A 147 6.22 -25.84 -8.72
N LYS A 148 6.60 -26.15 -9.97
CA LYS A 148 7.37 -25.23 -10.82
C LYS A 148 6.55 -24.02 -11.25
N VAL A 149 7.18 -22.86 -11.32
CA VAL A 149 6.52 -21.63 -11.77
C VAL A 149 6.22 -21.72 -13.27
N LYS A 150 5.03 -21.27 -13.68
CA LYS A 150 4.64 -21.15 -15.10
C LYS A 150 4.23 -19.71 -15.39
N VAL A 151 4.78 -19.14 -16.46
CA VAL A 151 4.44 -17.78 -16.95
C VAL A 151 3.99 -17.90 -18.39
N GLY A 152 2.69 -17.75 -18.63
CA GLY A 152 2.08 -18.12 -19.91
C GLY A 152 2.26 -19.62 -20.16
N ASP A 153 2.75 -19.98 -21.35
CA ASP A 153 3.02 -21.37 -21.73
C ASP A 153 4.42 -21.87 -21.33
N ALA A 154 5.26 -21.01 -20.74
CA ALA A 154 6.64 -21.33 -20.38
C ALA A 154 6.78 -21.77 -18.91
N GLU A 155 7.28 -22.99 -18.70
CA GLU A 155 7.69 -23.49 -17.38
C GLU A 155 9.10 -23.00 -17.03
N GLN A 156 9.28 -22.53 -15.80
CA GLN A 156 10.55 -22.05 -15.28
C GLN A 156 11.35 -23.20 -14.63
N ASP A 157 12.64 -22.99 -14.43
CA ASP A 157 13.54 -23.96 -13.79
C ASP A 157 13.45 -23.98 -12.25
N TYR A 158 12.81 -22.97 -11.65
CA TYR A 158 12.60 -22.82 -10.20
C TYR A 158 11.15 -23.12 -9.77
N LYS A 159 10.98 -23.46 -8.49
CA LYS A 159 9.68 -23.68 -7.84
C LYS A 159 9.12 -22.41 -7.19
N PHE A 160 7.84 -22.41 -6.83
CA PHE A 160 7.30 -21.29 -6.03
C PHE A 160 7.97 -21.26 -4.65
N PHE A 161 8.37 -20.07 -4.22
CA PHE A 161 8.91 -19.81 -2.88
C PHE A 161 10.23 -20.54 -2.57
N GLU A 162 10.98 -20.90 -3.62
CA GLU A 162 12.27 -21.59 -3.57
C GLU A 162 13.34 -20.71 -2.91
N GLU A 163 13.36 -19.41 -3.22
CA GLU A 163 14.35 -18.49 -2.70
C GLU A 163 13.95 -17.96 -1.33
N ALA A 164 14.94 -17.68 -0.47
CA ALA A 164 14.70 -17.10 0.84
C ALA A 164 14.04 -15.71 0.77
N THR A 165 14.31 -14.97 -0.31
CA THR A 165 13.75 -13.64 -0.57
C THR A 165 12.35 -13.67 -1.19
N ASP A 166 11.80 -14.84 -1.51
CA ASP A 166 10.47 -14.90 -2.10
C ASP A 166 9.39 -14.46 -1.11
N ILE A 167 8.46 -13.63 -1.61
CA ILE A 167 7.33 -13.10 -0.85
C ILE A 167 6.06 -13.84 -1.28
N ALA A 168 5.41 -14.51 -0.32
CA ALA A 168 4.09 -15.08 -0.51
C ALA A 168 3.01 -14.01 -0.29
N LEU A 169 2.27 -13.67 -1.34
CA LEU A 169 1.14 -12.75 -1.27
C LEU A 169 -0.17 -13.53 -1.31
N GLY A 170 -0.89 -13.53 -0.19
CA GLY A 170 -2.27 -14.02 -0.11
C GLY A 170 -3.25 -12.88 -0.34
N PHE A 171 -4.25 -13.08 -1.20
CA PHE A 171 -5.39 -12.18 -1.34
C PHE A 171 -6.63 -12.87 -0.78
N ALA A 172 -7.22 -12.27 0.24
CA ALA A 172 -8.52 -12.65 0.76
C ALA A 172 -9.45 -11.45 0.61
N SER A 173 -10.51 -11.61 -0.19
CA SER A 173 -11.63 -10.67 -0.22
C SER A 173 -12.77 -11.27 0.59
N ASP A 174 -13.40 -10.47 1.47
CA ASP A 174 -14.74 -10.86 1.89
C ASP A 174 -15.64 -10.88 0.64
N GLY A 175 -16.36 -11.98 0.46
CA GLY A 175 -17.51 -11.97 -0.41
C GLY A 175 -18.64 -11.37 0.40
N PHE A 176 -19.01 -10.12 0.11
CA PHE A 176 -20.19 -9.43 0.64
C PHE A 176 -20.00 -8.77 2.02
N GLY A 177 -19.91 -7.44 2.01
CA GLY A 177 -20.02 -6.62 3.22
C GLY A 177 -21.41 -6.80 3.88
N PRO A 178 -21.50 -7.22 5.16
CA PRO A 178 -22.76 -7.52 5.83
C PRO A 178 -23.64 -6.29 6.16
N PHE A 179 -23.21 -5.07 5.80
CA PHE A 179 -23.94 -3.85 6.13
C PHE A 179 -24.28 -3.02 4.88
N LYS A 180 -25.58 -2.71 4.73
CA LYS A 180 -26.16 -1.87 3.67
C LYS A 180 -25.66 -0.40 3.67
N SER A 181 -24.83 0.03 4.62
CA SER A 181 -24.41 1.44 4.75
C SER A 181 -22.98 1.67 4.25
N ARG A 182 -22.88 2.00 2.96
CA ARG A 182 -21.66 2.53 2.31
C ARG A 182 -21.29 3.92 2.84
N ARG A 183 -20.69 4.05 4.03
CA ARG A 183 -20.15 5.34 4.50
C ARG A 183 -18.67 5.40 4.82
N GLN A 184 -17.96 4.28 4.79
CA GLN A 184 -16.50 4.30 4.86
C GLN A 184 -15.97 3.27 3.87
N THR A 185 -15.19 3.75 2.91
CA THR A 185 -14.29 2.92 2.11
C THR A 185 -12.88 3.24 2.58
N CYS A 186 -12.11 2.18 2.81
CA CYS A 186 -10.68 2.20 3.13
C CYS A 186 -9.89 3.14 2.20
#